data_AF-A0A328ABU4-F1
#
_entry.id   AF-A0A328ABU4-F1
#
_cell.length_a   1.000
_cell.length_b   1.000
_cell.length_c   1.000
_cell.angle_alpha   90.00
_cell.angle_beta   90.00
_cell.angle_gamma   90.00
#
_symmetry.space_group_name_H-M   'P 1'
#
loop_
_entity.id
_entity.type
_entity.pdbx_description
1 polymer ?
#
loop_
_entity_poly.entity_id
_entity_poly.type
_entity_poly.pdbx_seq_one_letter_code
_entity_poly.pdbx_strand_id
1 'polypeptide(L)'
;MLRHFDSLIELFEAFPDEQSCIDHVTAIRWRHGKFCPLCGNADGERIGTLTGTSTHKCYVCRQRFSIRVGTIFQDTKLPLRKWFVAIWLINAHPKGIASTTLAKDLKVTQKTAWFVLHRLRHAQKTPSFNAPLKGVVEIDETFVGGKQHNMHAEKREAMKGGASGKTVVFGMVERDGELRAGVVEDVKQTTLEPIVLHHVAKGSVIYTDEHRSYRDLKYDFRHSTVRHSDHQYVNGEAHTNSIESVWALLKRQIIGIHHWVSPKHLDAYVSEMAFRFNRRDERAAERMNDMLGQIEGPLPYKVLIA
;
A
#
# COMPACT_ATOMS: atom_id res chain seq x y z
N MET A 1 -10.17 -22.31 7.38
CA MET A 1 -10.51 -22.57 5.97
C MET A 1 -10.99 -21.25 5.38
N LEU A 2 -10.37 -20.78 4.30
CA LEU A 2 -10.79 -19.55 3.63
C LEU A 2 -12.17 -19.80 3.01
N ARG A 3 -13.15 -18.95 3.30
CA ARG A 3 -14.43 -18.98 2.58
C ARG A 3 -14.15 -18.43 1.18
N HIS A 4 -14.43 -19.19 0.14
CA HIS A 4 -14.35 -18.72 -1.24
C HIS A 4 -15.59 -17.89 -1.56
N PHE A 5 -15.39 -16.69 -2.09
CA PHE A 5 -16.45 -15.80 -2.58
C PHE A 5 -15.87 -14.99 -3.74
N ASP A 6 -16.62 -14.84 -4.83
CA ASP A 6 -16.18 -14.11 -6.04
C ASP A 6 -16.98 -12.81 -6.23
N SER A 7 -17.96 -12.53 -5.37
CA SER A 7 -18.81 -11.34 -5.44
C SER A 7 -19.09 -10.68 -4.09
N LEU A 8 -19.56 -9.42 -4.11
CA LEU A 8 -19.99 -8.71 -2.90
C LEU A 8 -21.21 -9.38 -2.23
N ILE A 9 -22.06 -10.06 -3.00
CA ILE A 9 -23.23 -10.78 -2.48
C ILE A 9 -22.75 -12.00 -1.68
N GLU A 10 -21.87 -12.80 -2.28
CA GLU A 10 -21.26 -13.96 -1.62
C GLU A 10 -20.43 -13.56 -0.40
N LEU A 11 -19.82 -12.35 -0.37
CA LEU A 11 -19.19 -11.83 0.84
C LEU A 11 -20.20 -11.70 2.00
N PHE A 12 -21.42 -11.23 1.73
CA PHE A 12 -22.44 -11.10 2.77
C PHE A 12 -23.01 -12.46 3.21
N GLU A 13 -23.04 -13.45 2.32
CA GLU A 13 -23.41 -14.82 2.65
C GLU A 13 -22.31 -15.52 3.47
N ALA A 14 -21.04 -15.27 3.10
CA ALA A 14 -19.88 -15.75 3.84
C ALA A 14 -19.75 -15.08 5.21
N PHE A 15 -20.21 -13.84 5.38
CA PHE A 15 -20.17 -13.10 6.64
C PHE A 15 -21.55 -12.48 6.97
N PRO A 16 -22.51 -13.33 7.42
CA PRO A 16 -23.89 -12.91 7.62
C PRO A 16 -24.04 -11.92 8.78
N ASP A 17 -23.18 -11.98 9.78
CA ASP A 17 -23.25 -11.18 11.00
C ASP A 17 -21.87 -10.69 11.46
N GLU A 18 -21.88 -9.82 12.49
CA GLU A 18 -20.65 -9.25 13.08
C GLU A 18 -19.76 -10.33 13.72
N GLN A 19 -20.34 -11.39 14.29
CA GLN A 19 -19.60 -12.44 14.97
C GLN A 19 -18.78 -13.27 13.97
N SER A 20 -19.34 -13.58 12.80
CA SER A 20 -18.63 -14.26 11.72
C SER A 20 -17.37 -13.49 11.25
N CYS A 21 -17.42 -12.16 11.25
CA CYS A 21 -16.27 -11.31 10.95
C CYS A 21 -15.22 -11.36 12.07
N ILE A 22 -15.67 -11.33 13.35
CA ILE A 22 -14.80 -11.44 14.52
C ILE A 22 -14.08 -12.80 14.51
N ASP A 23 -14.80 -13.89 14.27
CA ASP A 23 -14.24 -15.24 14.25
C ASP A 23 -13.20 -15.38 13.15
N HIS A 24 -13.46 -14.80 11.97
CA HIS A 24 -12.52 -14.80 10.86
C HIS A 24 -11.23 -14.02 11.18
N VAL A 25 -11.33 -12.81 11.74
CA VAL A 25 -10.16 -12.04 12.18
C VAL A 25 -9.40 -12.79 13.28
N THR A 26 -10.11 -13.45 14.20
CA THR A 26 -9.51 -14.27 15.26
C THR A 26 -8.73 -15.44 14.69
N ALA A 27 -9.31 -16.16 13.74
CA ALA A 27 -8.64 -17.27 13.06
C ALA A 27 -7.37 -16.84 12.33
N ILE A 28 -7.37 -15.65 11.71
CA ILE A 28 -6.17 -15.11 11.05
C ILE A 28 -5.10 -14.74 12.07
N ARG A 29 -5.44 -13.94 13.08
CA ARG A 29 -4.46 -13.46 14.06
C ARG A 29 -3.86 -14.58 14.90
N TRP A 30 -4.67 -15.57 15.28
CA TRP A 30 -4.23 -16.69 16.11
C TRP A 30 -3.92 -17.96 15.31
N ARG A 31 -3.66 -17.83 13.99
CA ARG A 31 -3.31 -18.97 13.13
C ARG A 31 -2.08 -19.74 13.59
N HIS A 32 -1.16 -19.08 14.31
CA HIS A 32 0.07 -19.67 14.86
C HIS A 32 0.05 -19.76 16.40
N GLY A 33 -1.14 -19.76 17.00
CA GLY A 33 -1.32 -19.78 18.45
C GLY A 33 -1.83 -18.45 18.99
N LYS A 34 -2.44 -18.51 20.18
CA LYS A 34 -3.00 -17.33 20.84
C LYS A 34 -1.88 -16.48 21.42
N PHE A 35 -2.00 -15.18 21.25
CA PHE A 35 -1.13 -14.21 21.93
C PHE A 35 -1.93 -13.03 22.47
N CYS A 36 -1.39 -12.39 23.51
CA CYS A 36 -1.93 -11.17 24.08
C CYS A 36 -1.31 -9.94 23.39
N PRO A 37 -2.10 -9.10 22.69
CA PRO A 37 -1.57 -7.93 21.99
C PRO A 37 -1.14 -6.79 22.94
N LEU A 38 -1.42 -6.91 24.24
CA LEU A 38 -1.09 -5.88 25.24
C LEU A 38 0.26 -6.12 25.93
N CYS A 39 0.63 -7.37 26.19
CA CYS A 39 1.87 -7.71 26.91
C CYS A 39 2.78 -8.69 26.15
N GLY A 40 2.37 -9.16 24.97
CA GLY A 40 3.15 -10.10 24.17
C GLY A 40 3.12 -11.56 24.65
N ASN A 41 2.37 -11.90 25.71
CA ASN A 41 2.27 -13.29 26.18
C ASN A 41 1.74 -14.20 25.06
N ALA A 42 2.53 -15.20 24.67
CA ALA A 42 2.20 -16.19 23.64
C ALA A 42 1.78 -17.56 24.21
N ASP A 43 1.69 -17.69 25.53
CA ASP A 43 1.12 -18.88 26.17
C ASP A 43 -0.42 -18.84 26.05
N GLY A 44 -0.94 -19.70 25.17
CA GLY A 44 -2.37 -19.75 24.85
C GLY A 44 -3.26 -20.32 25.94
N GLU A 45 -2.72 -21.10 26.88
CA GLU A 45 -3.47 -21.58 28.06
C GLU A 45 -3.75 -20.43 29.03
N ARG A 46 -2.86 -19.42 29.03
CA ARG A 46 -3.02 -18.19 29.80
C ARG A 46 -3.86 -17.13 29.09
N ILE A 47 -4.62 -17.50 28.06
CA ILE A 47 -5.56 -16.63 27.35
C ILE A 47 -6.94 -17.27 27.29
N GLY A 48 -7.82 -16.79 28.16
CA GLY A 48 -9.23 -17.21 28.23
C GLY A 48 -10.14 -16.32 27.38
N THR A 49 -11.18 -16.90 26.80
CA THR A 49 -12.29 -16.14 26.18
C THR A 49 -13.43 -16.04 27.19
N LEU A 50 -13.99 -14.84 27.39
CA LEU A 50 -15.11 -14.64 28.29
C LEU A 50 -16.38 -15.21 27.67
N THR A 51 -17.05 -16.11 28.39
CA THR A 51 -18.28 -16.78 27.95
C THR A 51 -19.32 -15.80 27.44
N GLY A 52 -19.88 -16.07 26.26
CA GLY A 52 -20.90 -15.22 25.63
C GLY A 52 -20.39 -13.91 25.05
N THR A 53 -19.06 -13.71 24.97
CA THR A 53 -18.48 -12.47 24.41
C THR A 53 -17.32 -12.76 23.47
N SER A 54 -16.97 -11.78 22.63
CA SER A 54 -15.75 -11.74 21.82
C SER A 54 -14.55 -11.10 22.55
N THR A 55 -14.61 -11.03 23.88
CA THR A 55 -13.55 -10.46 24.72
C THR A 55 -12.68 -11.58 25.29
N HIS A 56 -11.37 -11.34 25.28
CA HIS A 56 -10.37 -12.25 25.83
C HIS A 56 -9.72 -11.63 27.06
N LYS A 57 -9.25 -12.47 27.98
CA LYS A 57 -8.50 -12.08 29.17
C LYS A 57 -7.16 -12.80 29.18
N CYS A 58 -6.09 -12.02 29.31
CA CYS A 58 -4.77 -12.57 29.56
C CYS A 58 -4.58 -12.75 31.07
N TYR A 59 -4.24 -13.96 31.52
CA TYR A 59 -4.00 -14.24 32.94
C TYR A 59 -2.63 -13.77 33.44
N VAL A 60 -1.71 -13.42 32.52
CA VAL A 60 -0.39 -12.84 32.86
C VAL A 60 -0.52 -11.36 33.20
N CYS A 61 -0.97 -10.51 32.25
CA CYS A 61 -1.11 -9.07 32.51
C CYS A 61 -2.44 -8.69 33.16
N ARG A 62 -3.37 -9.65 33.34
CA ARG A 62 -4.72 -9.50 33.91
C ARG A 62 -5.66 -8.57 33.14
N GLN A 63 -5.22 -8.04 32.00
CA GLN A 63 -6.00 -7.14 31.15
C GLN A 63 -6.98 -7.91 30.26
N ARG A 64 -8.08 -7.24 29.92
CA ARG A 64 -9.04 -7.68 28.90
C ARG A 64 -8.72 -7.02 27.57
N PHE A 65 -8.94 -7.73 26.48
CA PHE A 65 -8.75 -7.20 25.14
C PHE A 65 -9.73 -7.83 24.15
N SER A 66 -10.04 -7.12 23.08
CA SER A 66 -10.68 -7.71 21.91
C SER A 66 -9.64 -8.07 20.87
N ILE A 67 -9.99 -8.94 19.92
CA ILE A 67 -9.13 -9.29 18.79
C ILE A 67 -8.78 -8.10 17.87
N ARG A 68 -9.38 -6.93 18.08
CA ARG A 68 -9.11 -5.70 17.32
C ARG A 68 -7.91 -4.94 17.88
N VAL A 69 -7.51 -5.19 19.12
CA VAL A 69 -6.39 -4.49 19.77
C VAL A 69 -5.08 -4.79 19.06
N GLY A 70 -4.31 -3.74 18.74
CA GLY A 70 -3.07 -3.83 17.98
C GLY A 70 -3.25 -3.82 16.45
N THR A 71 -4.47 -3.68 15.95
CA THR A 71 -4.76 -3.77 14.50
C THR A 71 -5.31 -2.47 13.91
N ILE A 72 -5.49 -2.45 12.59
CA ILE A 72 -6.29 -1.44 11.88
C ILE A 72 -7.78 -1.42 12.25
N PHE A 73 -8.25 -2.30 13.14
CA PHE A 73 -9.60 -2.24 13.72
C PHE A 73 -9.61 -1.68 15.14
N GLN A 74 -8.45 -1.39 15.74
CA GLN A 74 -8.37 -0.85 17.09
C GLN A 74 -9.20 0.43 17.22
N ASP A 75 -9.93 0.55 18.33
CA ASP A 75 -10.77 1.71 18.71
C ASP A 75 -11.82 2.12 17.66
N THR A 76 -12.15 1.22 16.73
CA THR A 76 -13.22 1.49 15.76
C THR A 76 -14.60 1.30 16.37
N LYS A 77 -15.48 2.27 16.11
CA LYS A 77 -16.93 2.16 16.39
C LYS A 77 -17.71 1.57 15.20
N LEU A 78 -17.03 1.38 14.07
CA LEU A 78 -17.63 0.83 12.86
C LEU A 78 -17.70 -0.70 12.96
N PRO A 79 -18.87 -1.33 12.69
CA PRO A 79 -18.96 -2.79 12.64
C PRO A 79 -17.94 -3.40 11.67
N LEU A 80 -17.34 -4.53 12.05
CA LEU A 80 -16.40 -5.27 11.19
C LEU A 80 -17.05 -5.69 9.87
N ARG A 81 -18.36 -5.93 9.85
CA ARG A 81 -19.06 -6.22 8.59
C ARG A 81 -18.90 -5.09 7.56
N LYS A 82 -18.92 -3.82 7.99
CA LYS A 82 -18.63 -2.67 7.12
C LYS A 82 -17.16 -2.57 6.75
N TRP A 83 -16.24 -2.97 7.63
CA TRP A 83 -14.82 -3.07 7.31
C TRP A 83 -14.55 -4.10 6.22
N PHE A 84 -15.19 -5.26 6.28
CA PHE A 84 -15.05 -6.32 5.29
C PHE A 84 -15.53 -5.84 3.90
N VAL A 85 -16.66 -5.13 3.84
CA VAL A 85 -17.12 -4.47 2.61
C VAL A 85 -16.09 -3.43 2.13
N ALA A 86 -15.51 -2.62 3.03
CA ALA A 86 -14.49 -1.64 2.64
C ALA A 86 -13.22 -2.28 2.08
N ILE A 87 -12.76 -3.38 2.70
CA ILE A 87 -11.62 -4.18 2.25
C ILE A 87 -11.91 -4.81 0.89
N TRP A 88 -13.11 -5.35 0.69
CA TRP A 88 -13.52 -5.87 -0.60
C TRP A 88 -13.48 -4.78 -1.67
N LEU A 89 -14.14 -3.64 -1.44
CA LEU A 89 -14.27 -2.58 -2.45
C LEU A 89 -12.92 -1.97 -2.85
N ILE A 90 -12.00 -1.70 -1.90
CA ILE A 90 -10.69 -1.13 -2.25
C ILE A 90 -9.82 -2.10 -3.10
N ASN A 91 -10.03 -3.41 -2.95
CA ASN A 91 -9.27 -4.46 -3.64
C ASN A 91 -9.95 -5.00 -4.91
N ALA A 92 -11.27 -4.91 -5.00
CA ALA A 92 -12.04 -5.32 -6.16
C ALA A 92 -11.96 -4.28 -7.29
N HIS A 93 -11.82 -2.99 -6.95
CA HIS A 93 -11.67 -1.92 -7.94
C HIS A 93 -10.20 -1.74 -8.37
N PRO A 94 -9.83 -1.96 -9.65
CA PRO A 94 -8.43 -1.94 -10.09
C PRO A 94 -7.69 -0.63 -9.87
N LYS A 95 -8.41 0.49 -9.81
CA LYS A 95 -7.86 1.85 -9.59
C LYS A 95 -8.09 2.36 -8.16
N GLY A 96 -8.64 1.52 -7.28
CA GLY A 96 -9.11 1.91 -5.95
C GLY A 96 -10.50 2.55 -5.97
N ILE A 97 -10.92 3.05 -4.80
CA ILE A 97 -12.24 3.64 -4.58
C ILE A 97 -12.11 5.02 -3.92
N ALA A 98 -12.97 5.96 -4.36
CA ALA A 98 -13.06 7.27 -3.75
C ALA A 98 -13.75 7.20 -2.38
N SER A 99 -13.29 8.03 -1.44
CA SER A 99 -13.90 8.11 -0.09
C SER A 99 -15.38 8.49 -0.12
N THR A 100 -15.80 9.30 -1.10
CA THR A 100 -17.19 9.70 -1.31
C THR A 100 -18.07 8.55 -1.77
N THR A 101 -17.57 7.68 -2.64
CA THR A 101 -18.26 6.45 -3.09
C THR A 101 -18.38 5.48 -1.93
N LEU A 102 -17.27 5.17 -1.25
CA LEU A 102 -17.26 4.26 -0.11
C LEU A 102 -18.20 4.73 1.02
N ALA A 103 -18.30 6.05 1.25
CA ALA A 103 -19.21 6.61 2.23
C ALA A 103 -20.69 6.30 1.93
N LYS A 104 -21.08 6.36 0.64
CA LYS A 104 -22.43 6.00 0.20
C LYS A 104 -22.67 4.51 0.38
N ASP A 105 -21.74 3.67 -0.07
CA ASP A 105 -21.86 2.21 -0.02
C ASP A 105 -21.96 1.69 1.43
N LEU A 106 -21.16 2.25 2.33
CA LEU A 106 -21.16 1.88 3.74
C LEU A 106 -22.23 2.62 4.56
N LYS A 107 -22.94 3.59 3.99
CA LYS A 107 -23.84 4.52 4.71
C LYS A 107 -23.15 5.14 5.94
N VAL A 108 -22.05 5.85 5.71
CA VAL A 108 -21.30 6.60 6.73
C VAL A 108 -20.93 7.99 6.20
N THR A 109 -20.36 8.85 7.05
CA THR A 109 -19.85 10.13 6.57
C THR A 109 -18.61 9.94 5.70
N GLN A 110 -18.38 10.86 4.76
CA GLN A 110 -17.17 10.86 3.94
C GLN A 110 -15.89 10.91 4.80
N LYS A 111 -15.90 11.65 5.91
CA LYS A 111 -14.78 11.70 6.86
C LYS A 111 -14.46 10.32 7.46
N THR A 112 -15.50 9.57 7.83
CA THR A 112 -15.34 8.19 8.31
C THR A 112 -14.77 7.27 7.22
N ALA A 113 -15.32 7.33 6.01
CA ALA A 113 -14.85 6.52 4.89
C ALA A 113 -13.40 6.86 4.49
N TRP A 114 -13.04 8.14 4.50
CA TRP A 114 -11.67 8.60 4.26
C TRP A 114 -10.70 8.05 5.30
N PHE A 115 -11.07 8.09 6.58
CA PHE A 115 -10.24 7.54 7.65
C PHE A 115 -10.11 6.01 7.55
N VAL A 116 -11.21 5.30 7.24
CA VAL A 116 -11.20 3.86 6.95
C VAL A 116 -10.20 3.57 5.84
N LEU A 117 -10.29 4.24 4.69
CA LEU A 117 -9.36 4.05 3.58
C LEU A 117 -7.91 4.30 3.97
N HIS A 118 -7.61 5.28 4.82
CA HIS A 118 -6.23 5.48 5.29
C HIS A 118 -5.72 4.35 6.18
N ARG A 119 -6.57 3.77 7.03
CA ARG A 119 -6.20 2.57 7.80
C ARG A 119 -6.00 1.36 6.89
N LEU A 120 -6.82 1.23 5.85
CA LEU A 120 -6.66 0.21 4.81
C LEU A 120 -5.33 0.37 4.06
N ARG A 121 -4.99 1.58 3.61
CA ARG A 121 -3.69 1.89 2.99
C ARG A 121 -2.51 1.64 3.91
N HIS A 122 -2.68 1.86 5.21
CA HIS A 122 -1.66 1.57 6.21
C HIS A 122 -1.40 0.06 6.34
N ALA A 123 -2.45 -0.78 6.32
CA ALA A 123 -2.29 -2.24 6.26
C ALA A 123 -1.65 -2.69 4.93
N GLN A 124 -1.98 -2.05 3.82
CA GLN A 124 -1.40 -2.32 2.51
C GLN A 124 0.04 -1.81 2.36
N LYS A 125 0.56 -1.05 3.34
CA LYS A 125 1.97 -0.69 3.38
C LYS A 125 2.77 -1.94 3.75
N THR A 126 3.07 -2.71 2.72
CA THR A 126 3.92 -3.87 2.82
C THR A 126 5.34 -3.41 3.19
N PRO A 127 5.92 -3.83 4.33
CA PRO A 127 7.36 -3.76 4.49
C PRO A 127 7.96 -4.66 3.41
N SER A 128 8.67 -4.05 2.47
CA SER A 128 9.28 -4.72 1.32
C SER A 128 9.91 -6.03 1.78
N PHE A 129 9.36 -7.14 1.32
CA PHE A 129 9.58 -8.47 1.87
C PHE A 129 11.06 -8.89 1.84
N ASN A 130 11.38 -9.87 2.68
CA ASN A 130 12.67 -10.45 3.07
C ASN A 130 13.71 -10.77 1.96
N ALA A 131 13.41 -10.54 0.69
CA ALA A 131 14.31 -10.74 -0.44
C ALA A 131 14.38 -9.49 -1.33
N PRO A 132 15.59 -9.05 -1.73
CA PRO A 132 15.75 -8.01 -2.74
C PRO A 132 15.19 -8.42 -4.11
N LEU A 133 14.75 -7.43 -4.92
CA LEU A 133 14.42 -7.61 -6.33
C LEU A 133 15.62 -8.17 -7.08
N LYS A 134 15.40 -8.99 -8.11
CA LYS A 134 16.49 -9.67 -8.83
C LYS A 134 16.24 -9.75 -10.34
N GLY A 135 17.22 -10.25 -11.08
CA GLY A 135 17.10 -10.43 -12.52
C GLY A 135 17.18 -9.09 -13.25
N VAL A 136 16.09 -8.67 -13.88
CA VAL A 136 15.99 -7.40 -14.61
C VAL A 136 15.07 -6.44 -13.86
N VAL A 137 15.62 -5.30 -13.45
CA VAL A 137 14.91 -4.27 -12.68
C VAL A 137 14.90 -2.96 -13.46
N GLU A 138 13.72 -2.39 -13.66
CA GLU A 138 13.54 -1.05 -14.21
C GLU A 138 13.35 -0.05 -13.08
N ILE A 139 14.04 1.09 -13.14
CA ILE A 139 14.02 2.12 -12.10
C ILE A 139 13.73 3.48 -12.75
N ASP A 140 12.79 4.21 -12.18
CA ASP A 140 12.38 5.53 -12.68
C ASP A 140 11.71 6.37 -11.57
N GLU A 141 11.53 7.65 -11.86
CA GLU A 141 10.87 8.63 -11.00
C GLU A 141 9.72 9.32 -11.71
N THR A 142 8.65 9.58 -10.96
CA THR A 142 7.57 10.44 -11.43
C THR A 142 7.30 11.58 -10.43
N PHE A 143 6.94 12.73 -10.97
CA PHE A 143 6.57 13.91 -10.19
C PHE A 143 5.05 14.04 -10.10
N VAL A 144 4.52 14.08 -8.88
CA VAL A 144 3.09 14.22 -8.59
C VAL A 144 2.83 15.58 -7.95
N GLY A 145 1.93 16.35 -8.55
CA GLY A 145 1.54 17.66 -8.04
C GLY A 145 0.75 18.47 -9.07
N GLY A 146 0.36 19.68 -8.66
CA GLY A 146 -0.39 20.60 -9.52
C GLY A 146 0.37 20.96 -10.80
N LYS A 147 -0.36 21.18 -11.89
CA LYS A 147 0.23 21.72 -13.12
C LYS A 147 0.65 23.17 -12.89
N GLN A 148 1.86 23.53 -13.29
CA GLN A 148 2.41 24.88 -13.08
C GLN A 148 1.53 25.99 -13.70
N HIS A 149 0.87 25.73 -14.84
CA HIS A 149 -0.06 26.68 -15.46
C HIS A 149 -1.35 26.91 -14.67
N ASN A 150 -1.72 26.01 -13.75
CA ASN A 150 -2.86 26.16 -12.86
C ASN A 150 -2.48 26.83 -11.52
N MET A 151 -1.20 27.15 -11.32
CA MET A 151 -0.73 27.85 -10.12
C MET A 151 -0.97 29.36 -10.24
N HIS A 152 -1.30 30.04 -9.14
CA HIS A 152 -1.35 31.50 -9.09
C HIS A 152 -0.02 32.12 -9.54
N ALA A 153 -0.07 33.25 -10.23
CA ALA A 153 1.07 33.90 -10.87
C ALA A 153 2.27 34.08 -9.92
N GLU A 154 2.04 34.59 -8.71
CA GLU A 154 3.10 34.79 -7.69
C GLU A 154 3.81 33.47 -7.31
N LYS A 155 3.06 32.37 -7.14
CA LYS A 155 3.67 31.05 -6.85
C LYS A 155 4.38 30.46 -8.07
N ARG A 156 3.97 30.84 -9.28
CA ARG A 156 4.58 30.39 -10.52
C ARG A 156 5.92 31.06 -10.75
N GLU A 157 6.00 32.37 -10.50
CA GLU A 157 7.22 33.18 -10.63
C GLU A 157 8.29 32.80 -9.59
N ALA A 158 7.86 32.39 -8.39
CA ALA A 158 8.77 31.90 -7.35
C ALA A 158 9.36 30.50 -7.64
N MET A 159 8.84 29.76 -8.63
CA MET A 159 9.25 28.37 -8.90
C MET A 159 10.12 28.26 -10.17
N LYS A 160 11.34 27.76 -10.00
CA LYS A 160 12.27 27.52 -11.11
C LYS A 160 12.12 26.08 -11.63
N GLY A 161 11.52 25.92 -12.81
CA GLY A 161 11.42 24.64 -13.54
C GLY A 161 10.17 23.81 -13.25
N GLY A 162 9.82 22.94 -14.21
CA GLY A 162 8.53 22.21 -14.23
C GLY A 162 8.34 21.11 -13.16
N ALA A 163 9.39 20.80 -12.39
CA ALA A 163 9.36 19.86 -11.26
C ALA A 163 9.20 20.56 -9.89
N SER A 164 9.42 21.88 -9.83
CA SER A 164 9.33 22.65 -8.60
C SER A 164 7.92 22.56 -8.00
N GLY A 165 7.83 22.29 -6.69
CA GLY A 165 6.55 22.16 -5.97
C GLY A 165 5.81 20.84 -6.16
N LYS A 166 6.41 19.84 -6.83
CA LYS A 166 5.87 18.49 -6.96
C LYS A 166 6.54 17.54 -5.98
N THR A 167 5.80 16.56 -5.50
CA THR A 167 6.34 15.45 -4.70
C THR A 167 6.94 14.41 -5.64
N VAL A 168 8.13 13.93 -5.31
CA VAL A 168 8.82 12.89 -6.07
C VAL A 168 8.33 11.52 -5.59
N VAL A 169 7.96 10.67 -6.55
CA VAL A 169 7.69 9.26 -6.32
C VAL A 169 8.76 8.47 -7.06
N PHE A 170 9.49 7.65 -6.32
CA PHE A 170 10.52 6.76 -6.84
C PHE A 170 9.97 5.34 -6.93
N GLY A 171 10.35 4.58 -7.97
CA GLY A 171 9.94 3.20 -8.10
C GLY A 171 10.98 2.31 -8.77
N MET A 172 10.88 1.03 -8.43
CA MET A 172 11.69 -0.07 -8.96
C MET A 172 10.76 -1.23 -9.26
N VAL A 173 10.80 -1.78 -10.47
CA VAL A 173 9.97 -2.93 -10.86
C VAL A 173 10.85 -4.04 -11.41
N GLU A 174 10.73 -5.23 -10.84
CA GLU A 174 11.26 -6.46 -11.44
C GLU A 174 10.37 -6.84 -12.63
N ARG A 175 10.97 -7.08 -13.80
CA ARG A 175 10.20 -7.51 -14.98
C ARG A 175 9.45 -8.81 -14.68
N ASP A 176 8.17 -8.82 -15.01
CA ASP A 176 7.23 -9.90 -14.69
C ASP A 176 7.12 -10.21 -13.18
N GLY A 177 7.53 -9.26 -12.32
CA GLY A 177 7.66 -9.45 -10.89
C GLY A 177 7.03 -8.33 -10.05
N GLU A 178 7.72 -8.01 -8.96
CA GLU A 178 7.27 -7.11 -7.91
C GLU A 178 7.64 -5.64 -8.22
N LEU A 179 6.70 -4.74 -7.94
CA LEU A 179 6.92 -3.31 -7.87
C LEU A 179 7.18 -2.85 -6.43
N ARG A 180 8.18 -1.99 -6.26
CA ARG A 180 8.44 -1.22 -5.05
C ARG A 180 8.40 0.25 -5.41
N ALA A 181 7.53 1.01 -4.75
CA ALA A 181 7.41 2.44 -5.00
C ALA A 181 7.08 3.20 -3.71
N GLY A 182 7.55 4.44 -3.62
CA GLY A 182 7.35 5.29 -2.45
C GLY A 182 7.68 6.75 -2.74
N VAL A 183 7.26 7.62 -1.83
CA VAL A 183 7.65 9.04 -1.87
C VAL A 183 9.08 9.20 -1.36
N VAL A 184 9.89 9.97 -2.08
CA VAL A 184 11.27 10.33 -1.70
C VAL A 184 11.43 11.84 -1.58
N GLU A 185 12.45 12.27 -0.84
CA GLU A 185 12.73 13.70 -0.63
C GLU A 185 13.15 14.40 -1.91
N ASP A 186 14.05 13.78 -2.68
CA ASP A 186 14.56 14.30 -3.95
C ASP A 186 15.08 13.18 -4.87
N VAL A 187 15.48 13.55 -6.08
CA VAL A 187 16.06 12.64 -7.09
C VAL A 187 17.59 12.60 -7.04
N LYS A 188 18.22 13.02 -5.94
CA LYS A 188 19.69 13.03 -5.85
C LYS A 188 20.20 11.60 -5.68
N GLN A 189 21.38 11.35 -6.23
CA GLN A 189 22.09 10.07 -6.06
C GLN A 189 22.19 9.65 -4.59
N THR A 190 22.57 10.58 -3.70
CA THR A 190 22.70 10.33 -2.25
C THR A 190 21.41 9.84 -1.59
N THR A 191 20.26 10.13 -2.20
CA THR A 191 18.94 9.71 -1.72
C THR A 191 18.55 8.37 -2.35
N LEU A 192 18.75 8.23 -3.67
CA LEU A 192 18.23 7.08 -4.43
C LEU A 192 19.13 5.84 -4.35
N GLU A 193 20.44 6.01 -4.42
CA GLU A 193 21.39 4.89 -4.46
C GLU A 193 21.29 3.98 -3.22
N PRO A 194 21.21 4.49 -1.97
CA PRO A 194 21.01 3.63 -0.80
C PRO A 194 19.70 2.83 -0.86
N ILE A 195 18.64 3.41 -1.42
CA ILE A 195 17.34 2.74 -1.59
C ILE A 195 17.49 1.58 -2.58
N VAL A 196 18.14 1.81 -3.72
CA VAL A 196 18.40 0.76 -4.73
C VAL A 196 19.24 -0.37 -4.14
N LEU A 197 20.34 -0.04 -3.47
CA LEU A 197 21.23 -1.04 -2.84
C LEU A 197 20.53 -1.87 -1.75
N HIS A 198 19.57 -1.27 -1.04
CA HIS A 198 18.78 -1.99 -0.03
C HIS A 198 17.74 -2.93 -0.66
N HIS A 199 17.17 -2.55 -1.81
CA HIS A 199 16.03 -3.26 -2.38
C HIS A 199 16.35 -4.15 -3.58
N VAL A 200 17.54 -4.07 -4.19
CA VAL A 200 17.93 -4.84 -5.37
C VAL A 200 19.15 -5.72 -5.08
N ALA A 201 19.08 -6.99 -5.46
CA ALA A 201 20.17 -7.94 -5.29
C ALA A 201 21.37 -7.54 -6.16
N LYS A 202 22.57 -7.53 -5.57
CA LYS A 202 23.82 -7.27 -6.30
C LYS A 202 23.98 -8.21 -7.49
N GLY A 203 24.52 -7.69 -8.58
CA GLY A 203 24.69 -8.45 -9.84
C GLY A 203 23.44 -8.52 -10.73
N SER A 204 22.30 -7.94 -10.30
CA SER A 204 21.12 -7.76 -11.16
C SER A 204 21.39 -6.80 -12.32
N VAL A 205 20.56 -6.88 -13.35
CA VAL A 205 20.54 -5.95 -14.48
C VAL A 205 19.59 -4.80 -14.13
N ILE A 206 20.08 -3.56 -14.21
CA ILE A 206 19.28 -2.36 -13.96
C ILE A 206 19.13 -1.57 -15.26
N TYR A 207 17.89 -1.24 -15.60
CA TYR A 207 17.54 -0.28 -16.63
C TYR A 207 17.02 1.00 -15.99
N THR A 208 17.67 2.13 -16.30
CA THR A 208 17.21 3.47 -15.92
C THR A 208 17.20 4.38 -17.13
N ASP A 209 16.53 5.52 -17.02
CA ASP A 209 16.73 6.63 -17.95
C ASP A 209 18.12 7.28 -17.75
N GLU A 210 18.50 8.24 -18.61
CA GLU A 210 19.81 8.92 -18.60
C GLU A 210 20.07 9.87 -17.40
N HIS A 211 19.30 9.75 -16.31
CA HIS A 211 19.46 10.63 -15.17
C HIS A 211 20.83 10.41 -14.49
N ARG A 212 21.55 11.51 -14.22
CA ARG A 212 22.94 11.44 -13.70
C ARG A 212 23.03 10.73 -12.35
N SER A 213 21.94 10.70 -11.58
CA SER A 213 21.90 10.06 -10.27
C SER A 213 22.14 8.55 -10.28
N TYR A 214 22.08 7.90 -11.45
CA TYR A 214 22.25 6.45 -11.57
C TYR A 214 23.65 6.01 -11.99
N ARG A 215 24.58 6.95 -12.22
CA ARG A 215 25.90 6.66 -12.82
C ARG A 215 26.76 5.67 -12.03
N ASP A 216 26.62 5.66 -10.71
CA ASP A 216 27.43 4.83 -9.83
C ASP A 216 26.81 3.45 -9.55
N LEU A 217 25.58 3.20 -10.01
CA LEU A 217 24.97 1.86 -9.93
C LEU A 217 25.77 0.79 -10.69
N LYS A 218 26.59 1.19 -11.67
CA LYS A 218 27.50 0.30 -12.41
C LYS A 218 28.50 -0.47 -11.53
N TYR A 219 28.79 -0.01 -10.30
CA TYR A 219 29.75 -0.66 -9.42
C TYR A 219 29.20 -1.94 -8.78
N ASP A 220 27.89 -1.98 -8.50
CA ASP A 220 27.22 -3.11 -7.87
C ASP A 220 26.29 -3.88 -8.83
N PHE A 221 25.95 -3.29 -9.98
CA PHE A 221 24.95 -3.81 -10.92
C PHE A 221 25.42 -3.78 -12.38
N ARG A 222 24.83 -4.64 -13.20
CA ARG A 222 24.92 -4.53 -14.67
C ARG A 222 23.96 -3.44 -15.13
N HIS A 223 24.45 -2.20 -15.11
CA HIS A 223 23.63 -1.03 -15.41
C HIS A 223 23.64 -0.67 -16.90
N SER A 224 22.47 -0.40 -17.47
CA SER A 224 22.30 0.11 -18.83
C SER A 224 21.29 1.25 -18.82
N THR A 225 21.60 2.33 -19.53
CA THR A 225 20.73 3.51 -19.65
C THR A 225 19.96 3.48 -20.97
N VAL A 226 18.66 3.78 -20.94
CA VAL A 226 17.83 3.91 -22.13
C VAL A 226 17.91 5.36 -22.64
N ARG A 227 18.27 5.54 -23.91
CA ARG A 227 18.29 6.86 -24.57
C ARG A 227 16.94 7.16 -25.20
N HIS A 228 16.19 8.09 -24.63
CA HIS A 228 14.91 8.57 -25.19
C HIS A 228 15.08 9.60 -26.33
N SER A 229 16.29 10.14 -26.54
CA SER A 229 16.56 11.19 -27.54
C SER A 229 16.96 10.68 -28.93
N ASP A 230 17.39 9.42 -29.03
CA ASP A 230 17.69 8.78 -30.30
C ASP A 230 16.57 7.77 -30.56
N HIS A 231 15.99 7.76 -31.77
CA HIS A 231 14.95 6.82 -32.20
C HIS A 231 15.37 5.32 -32.21
N GLN A 232 16.28 4.91 -31.33
CA GLN A 232 16.61 3.52 -31.05
C GLN A 232 15.52 2.90 -30.18
N TYR A 233 14.36 2.66 -30.80
CA TYR A 233 13.59 1.50 -30.41
C TYR A 233 14.46 0.28 -30.70
N VAL A 234 14.78 -0.48 -29.65
CA VAL A 234 15.27 -1.87 -29.67
C VAL A 234 16.78 -2.05 -29.85
N ASN A 235 17.52 -1.97 -28.74
CA ASN A 235 18.51 -3.02 -28.43
C ASN A 235 17.82 -4.07 -27.56
N GLY A 236 16.96 -4.87 -28.22
CA GLY A 236 16.19 -6.04 -27.76
C GLY A 236 15.41 -5.94 -26.43
N GLU A 237 16.13 -5.64 -25.36
CA GLU A 237 15.72 -5.80 -23.97
C GLU A 237 15.94 -4.54 -23.12
N ALA A 238 16.57 -3.47 -23.61
CA ALA A 238 16.82 -2.25 -22.82
C ALA A 238 15.67 -1.22 -22.94
N HIS A 239 14.71 -1.25 -22.01
CA HIS A 239 13.59 -0.31 -21.93
C HIS A 239 13.08 -0.15 -20.48
N THR A 240 12.33 0.92 -20.21
CA THR A 240 11.66 1.25 -18.93
C THR A 240 10.12 1.19 -19.02
N ASN A 241 9.59 0.47 -20.02
CA ASN A 241 8.15 0.41 -20.31
C ASN A 241 7.29 -0.09 -19.14
N SER A 242 7.79 -1.00 -18.31
CA SER A 242 7.03 -1.55 -17.18
C SER A 242 6.85 -0.50 -16.10
N ILE A 243 7.91 0.23 -15.74
CA ILE A 243 7.83 1.28 -14.72
C ILE A 243 7.05 2.50 -15.23
N GLU A 244 7.17 2.86 -16.51
CA GLU A 244 6.33 3.90 -17.14
C GLU A 244 4.83 3.55 -17.10
N SER A 245 4.50 2.28 -17.33
CA SER A 245 3.12 1.77 -17.24
C SER A 245 2.56 1.89 -15.83
N VAL A 246 3.40 1.62 -14.81
CA VAL A 246 3.05 1.84 -13.39
C VAL A 246 2.72 3.31 -13.13
N TRP A 247 3.54 4.24 -13.62
CA TRP A 247 3.26 5.68 -13.47
C TRP A 247 2.00 6.12 -14.17
N ALA A 248 1.69 5.53 -15.34
CA ALA A 248 0.45 5.78 -16.03
C ALA A 248 -0.76 5.29 -15.21
N LEU A 249 -0.67 4.16 -14.50
CA LEU A 249 -1.70 3.70 -13.57
C LEU A 249 -1.88 4.64 -12.37
N LEU A 250 -0.78 5.04 -11.71
CA LEU A 250 -0.81 5.97 -10.59
C LEU A 250 -1.46 7.31 -10.97
N LYS A 251 -1.05 7.90 -12.09
CA LYS A 251 -1.60 9.18 -12.58
C LYS A 251 -3.09 9.05 -12.90
N ARG A 252 -3.53 7.94 -13.53
CA ARG A 252 -4.95 7.69 -13.82
C ARG A 252 -5.78 7.48 -12.55
N GLN A 253 -5.24 6.81 -11.53
CA GLN A 253 -5.88 6.69 -10.22
C GLN A 253 -6.08 8.07 -9.59
N ILE A 254 -5.04 8.91 -9.60
CA ILE A 254 -5.13 10.27 -9.02
C ILE A 254 -6.14 11.10 -9.80
N ILE A 255 -6.03 11.18 -11.13
CA ILE A 255 -6.89 12.05 -11.95
C ILE A 255 -8.35 11.56 -11.97
N GLY A 256 -8.57 10.25 -11.98
CA GLY A 256 -9.90 9.67 -12.20
C GLY A 256 -10.67 9.29 -10.93
N ILE A 257 -9.99 8.97 -9.83
CA ILE A 257 -10.64 8.48 -8.59
C ILE A 257 -10.54 9.50 -7.47
N HIS A 258 -9.34 10.03 -7.22
CA HIS A 258 -9.09 10.90 -6.06
C HIS A 258 -9.20 12.38 -6.39
N HIS A 259 -8.96 12.75 -7.66
CA HIS A 259 -8.82 14.09 -8.25
C HIS A 259 -7.71 14.97 -7.64
N TRP A 260 -7.46 14.83 -6.34
CA TRP A 260 -6.41 15.51 -5.61
C TRP A 260 -5.93 14.64 -4.45
N VAL A 261 -4.60 14.62 -4.25
CA VAL A 261 -3.94 13.93 -3.14
C VAL A 261 -2.93 14.90 -2.56
N SER A 262 -2.94 15.08 -1.24
CA SER A 262 -1.96 15.94 -0.58
C SER A 262 -0.57 15.29 -0.60
N PRO A 263 0.51 16.07 -0.70
CA PRO A 263 1.88 15.57 -0.55
C PRO A 263 2.06 14.69 0.70
N LYS A 264 1.49 15.14 1.83
CA LYS A 264 1.50 14.45 3.12
C LYS A 264 0.97 13.02 3.05
N HIS A 265 -0.04 12.77 2.23
CA HIS A 265 -0.70 11.46 2.17
C HIS A 265 -0.32 10.64 0.94
N LEU A 266 0.43 11.21 0.00
CA LEU A 266 0.71 10.59 -1.29
C LEU A 266 1.34 9.20 -1.15
N ASP A 267 2.27 9.00 -0.21
CA ASP A 267 2.91 7.71 0.04
C ASP A 267 1.92 6.58 0.34
N ALA A 268 0.82 6.88 1.05
CA ALA A 268 -0.22 5.91 1.35
C ALA A 268 -0.99 5.50 0.07
N TYR A 269 -1.18 6.41 -0.88
CA TYR A 269 -1.82 6.11 -2.16
C TYR A 269 -0.89 5.36 -3.13
N VAL A 270 0.41 5.64 -3.07
CA VAL A 270 1.45 4.87 -3.79
C VAL A 270 1.49 3.44 -3.25
N SER A 271 1.46 3.27 -1.93
CA SER A 271 1.40 1.94 -1.28
C SER A 271 0.16 1.16 -1.70
N GLU A 272 -1.01 1.81 -1.73
CA GLU A 272 -2.28 1.22 -2.22
C GLU A 272 -2.15 0.68 -3.65
N MET A 273 -1.52 1.47 -4.53
CA MET A 273 -1.32 1.12 -5.92
C MET A 273 -0.30 -0.02 -6.07
N ALA A 274 0.80 0.02 -5.32
CA ALA A 274 1.81 -1.02 -5.35
C ALA A 274 1.26 -2.37 -4.86
N PHE A 275 0.47 -2.35 -3.78
CA PHE A 275 -0.24 -3.52 -3.27
C PHE A 275 -1.11 -4.16 -4.35
N ARG A 276 -1.89 -3.36 -5.09
CA ARG A 276 -2.73 -3.86 -6.19
C ARG A 276 -1.91 -4.38 -7.37
N PHE A 277 -0.86 -3.65 -7.76
CA PHE A 277 -0.01 -4.03 -8.88
C PHE A 277 0.65 -5.39 -8.65
N ASN A 278 1.17 -5.62 -7.44
CA ASN A 278 1.82 -6.87 -7.06
C ASN A 278 0.86 -8.06 -6.93
N ARG A 279 -0.45 -7.79 -6.94
CA ARG A 279 -1.54 -8.77 -6.82
C ARG A 279 -2.51 -8.68 -7.97
N ARG A 280 -2.05 -8.22 -9.14
CA ARG A 280 -2.89 -7.97 -10.32
C ARG A 280 -3.50 -9.25 -10.89
N ASP A 281 -2.81 -10.38 -10.72
CA ASP A 281 -3.22 -11.70 -11.19
C ASP A 281 -4.10 -12.46 -10.16
N GLU A 282 -4.22 -11.92 -8.93
CA GLU A 282 -5.07 -12.46 -7.88
C GLU A 282 -6.54 -12.07 -8.06
N ARG A 283 -7.43 -12.93 -7.56
CA ARG A 283 -8.85 -12.62 -7.43
C ARG A 283 -9.09 -11.63 -6.29
N ALA A 284 -10.24 -10.97 -6.30
CA ALA A 284 -10.58 -9.98 -5.27
C ALA A 284 -10.62 -10.58 -3.84
N ALA A 285 -11.08 -11.82 -3.69
CA ALA A 285 -11.08 -12.50 -2.40
C ALA A 285 -9.67 -12.85 -1.90
N GLU A 286 -8.77 -13.25 -2.79
CA GLU A 286 -7.36 -13.51 -2.46
C GLU A 286 -6.70 -12.22 -1.97
N ARG A 287 -6.86 -11.11 -2.72
CA ARG A 287 -6.38 -9.79 -2.28
C ARG A 287 -6.94 -9.34 -0.93
N MET A 288 -8.23 -9.60 -0.68
CA MET A 288 -8.87 -9.31 0.60
C MET A 288 -8.25 -10.14 1.73
N ASN A 289 -8.02 -11.44 1.52
CA ASN A 289 -7.42 -12.32 2.52
C ASN A 289 -5.97 -11.92 2.83
N ASP A 290 -5.20 -11.61 1.79
CA ASP A 290 -3.84 -11.09 1.90
C ASP A 290 -3.78 -9.81 2.73
N MET A 291 -4.72 -8.90 2.46
CA MET A 291 -4.84 -7.66 3.22
C MET A 291 -5.26 -7.92 4.68
N LEU A 292 -6.17 -8.85 4.92
CA LEU A 292 -6.57 -9.26 6.27
C LEU A 292 -5.40 -9.93 7.04
N GLY A 293 -4.44 -10.52 6.33
CA GLY A 293 -3.18 -11.00 6.90
C GLY A 293 -2.20 -9.90 7.31
N GLN A 294 -2.40 -8.66 6.86
CA GLN A 294 -1.50 -7.51 7.08
C GLN A 294 -2.15 -6.42 7.97
N ILE A 295 -3.11 -6.79 8.81
CA ILE A 295 -3.89 -5.83 9.62
C ILE A 295 -3.20 -5.33 10.90
N GLU A 296 -2.00 -5.83 11.22
CA GLU A 296 -1.27 -5.41 12.42
C GLU A 296 -0.79 -3.96 12.30
N GLY A 297 -0.79 -3.24 13.43
CA GLY A 297 -0.44 -1.82 13.48
C GLY A 297 -1.67 -0.91 13.56
N PRO A 298 -1.96 -0.29 14.72
CA PRO A 298 -3.01 0.71 14.80
C PRO A 298 -2.55 2.01 14.15
N LEU A 299 -3.45 2.67 13.41
CA LEU A 299 -3.27 4.03 12.93
C LEU A 299 -4.28 4.97 13.63
N PRO A 300 -3.89 5.63 14.74
CA PRO A 300 -4.73 6.62 15.39
C PRO A 300 -4.94 7.85 14.50
N TYR A 301 -6.13 8.47 14.59
CA TYR A 301 -6.44 9.67 13.80
C TYR A 301 -5.43 10.79 14.03
N LYS A 302 -4.98 11.00 15.28
CA LYS A 302 -3.95 11.99 15.64
C LYS A 302 -2.63 11.81 14.89
N VAL A 303 -2.24 10.56 14.59
CA VAL A 303 -1.00 10.26 13.85
C VAL A 303 -1.20 10.56 12.36
N LEU A 304 -2.39 10.23 11.83
CA LEU A 304 -2.70 10.51 10.43
C LEU A 304 -2.72 12.01 10.13
N ILE A 305 -3.21 12.84 11.05
CA ILE A 305 -3.35 14.30 10.82
C ILE A 305 -2.18 15.14 11.32
N ALA A 306 -1.24 14.58 12.10
CA ALA A 306 0.01 15.25 12.54
C ALA A 306 0.92 15.49 11.34
#